data_AF-A0A347ZPZ2-F1
#
_entry.id   AF-A0A347ZPZ2-F1
#
_cell.length_a   1.000
_cell.length_b   1.000
_cell.length_c   1.000
_cell.angle_alpha   90.00
_cell.angle_beta   90.00
_cell.angle_gamma   90.00
#
_symmetry.space_group_name_H-M   'P 1'
#
loop_
_entity.id
_entity.type
_entity.pdbx_description
1 polymer ?
#
loop_
_entity_poly.entity_id
_entity_poly.type
_entity_poly.pdbx_seq_one_letter_code
_entity_poly.pdbx_strand_id
1 'polypeptide(L)'
;MDGNDIFYPRMPEVFLPADIADVFNRARSAAADLTQDADGVYHRQIIIVTPGRLLIKKECPLAADLQPAQIALLEKFVPRKPTLQISVIAYTELEALKKDMRRAIPFVDYLLGFASLGHTVWVFEGHPAALEEGCRDADLLLVDSGMLPELEKNPDWQATVEQAMRVPEIKLVSRSGN
;
A
#
# COMPACT_ATOMS: atom_id res chain seq x y z
N MET A 1 -3.12 20.76 19.70
CA MET A 1 -2.60 19.76 18.75
C MET A 1 -1.11 19.98 18.71
N ASP A 2 -0.34 19.08 19.33
CA ASP A 2 1.12 19.19 19.34
C ASP A 2 1.61 19.00 17.91
N GLY A 3 2.29 20.00 17.36
CA GLY A 3 2.83 19.99 15.99
C GLY A 3 3.96 18.98 15.75
N ASN A 4 4.02 17.90 16.54
CA ASN A 4 5.12 16.94 16.58
C ASN A 4 4.64 15.47 16.63
N ASP A 5 3.34 15.20 16.45
CA ASP A 5 2.90 13.82 16.23
C ASP A 5 3.28 13.38 14.82
N ILE A 6 4.42 12.68 14.73
CA ILE A 6 4.95 12.19 13.45
C ILE A 6 4.01 11.17 12.78
N PHE A 7 2.99 10.66 13.48
CA PHE A 7 2.02 9.71 12.96
C PHE A 7 0.72 10.35 12.47
N TYR A 8 0.58 11.68 12.59
CA TYR A 8 -0.57 12.38 12.04
C TYR A 8 -0.50 12.35 10.49
N PRO A 9 -1.47 11.72 9.81
CA PRO A 9 -1.46 11.65 8.35
C PRO A 9 -1.53 13.04 7.73
N ARG A 10 -0.69 13.28 6.73
CA ARG A 10 -0.61 14.52 5.96
C ARG A 10 -0.02 14.22 4.59
N MET A 11 -0.31 15.07 3.60
CA MET A 11 0.39 14.98 2.33
C MET A 11 1.85 15.42 2.53
N PRO A 12 2.85 14.56 2.25
CA PRO A 12 4.24 14.91 2.44
C PRO A 12 4.75 15.76 1.29
N GLU A 13 5.84 16.49 1.53
CA GLU A 13 6.66 16.98 0.43
C GLU A 13 7.30 15.78 -0.28
N VAL A 14 7.17 15.74 -1.60
CA VAL A 14 7.68 14.63 -2.40
C VAL A 14 8.91 15.06 -3.19
N PHE A 15 9.85 14.13 -3.31
CA PHE A 15 10.87 14.24 -4.34
C PHE A 15 10.26 13.78 -5.67
N LEU A 16 10.38 14.61 -6.71
CA LEU A 16 9.90 14.33 -8.05
C LEU A 16 11.10 13.96 -8.93
N PRO A 17 11.53 12.68 -8.95
CA PRO A 17 12.50 12.25 -9.95
C PRO A 17 11.86 12.37 -11.34
N ALA A 18 12.70 12.52 -12.37
CA ALA A 18 12.22 12.56 -13.75
C ALA A 18 11.43 11.28 -14.15
N ASP A 19 11.69 10.15 -13.48
CA ASP A 19 11.19 8.82 -13.86
C ASP A 19 10.26 8.19 -12.80
N ILE A 20 9.19 8.89 -12.39
CA ILE A 20 8.20 8.34 -11.43
C ILE A 20 7.60 7.01 -11.92
N ALA A 21 7.37 6.85 -13.22
CA ALA A 21 6.88 5.62 -13.80
C ALA A 21 7.83 4.42 -13.55
N ASP A 22 9.16 4.62 -13.65
CA ASP A 22 10.14 3.56 -13.35
C ASP A 22 10.08 3.12 -11.88
N VAL A 23 9.94 4.08 -10.96
CA VAL A 23 9.82 3.79 -9.52
C VAL A 23 8.63 2.87 -9.25
N PHE A 24 7.46 3.18 -9.81
CA PHE A 24 6.27 2.38 -9.59
C PHE A 24 6.25 1.07 -10.37
N ASN A 25 6.85 1.02 -11.56
CA ASN A 25 7.08 -0.24 -12.27
C ASN A 25 7.93 -1.20 -11.42
N ARG A 26 9.05 -0.71 -10.86
CA ARG A 26 9.91 -1.49 -9.97
C ARG A 26 9.19 -1.90 -8.69
N ALA A 27 8.34 -1.04 -8.14
CA ALA A 27 7.53 -1.36 -6.96
C ALA A 27 6.56 -2.52 -7.25
N ARG A 28 5.82 -2.45 -8.36
CA ARG A 28 4.91 -3.53 -8.80
C ARG A 28 5.64 -4.83 -9.07
N SER A 29 6.74 -4.80 -9.84
CA SER A 29 7.54 -5.98 -10.12
C SER A 29 8.07 -6.62 -8.84
N ALA A 30 8.64 -5.83 -7.92
CA ALA A 30 9.12 -6.36 -6.66
C ALA A 30 8.00 -6.91 -5.78
N ALA A 31 6.81 -6.30 -5.77
CA ALA A 31 5.66 -6.81 -5.01
C ALA A 31 5.11 -8.14 -5.58
N ALA A 32 5.30 -8.38 -6.88
CA ALA A 32 4.89 -9.62 -7.55
C ALA A 32 5.92 -10.76 -7.39
N ASP A 33 7.18 -10.43 -7.13
CA ASP A 33 8.27 -11.37 -6.98
C ASP A 33 8.26 -12.12 -5.64
N LEU A 34 8.89 -13.30 -5.63
CA LEU A 34 9.22 -14.05 -4.43
C LEU A 34 10.68 -13.78 -4.03
N THR A 35 10.93 -13.56 -2.75
CA THR A 35 12.28 -13.44 -2.19
C THR A 35 12.66 -14.66 -1.39
N GLN A 36 13.88 -15.13 -1.55
CA GLN A 36 14.38 -16.27 -0.79
C GLN A 36 15.10 -15.77 0.47
N ASP A 37 14.80 -16.36 1.62
CA ASP A 37 15.53 -16.12 2.88
C ASP A 37 16.84 -16.92 2.95
N ALA A 38 17.56 -16.81 4.07
CA ALA A 38 18.84 -17.49 4.27
C ALA A 38 18.71 -19.03 4.32
N ASP A 39 17.53 -19.54 4.68
CA ASP A 39 17.22 -20.95 4.80
C ASP A 39 16.65 -21.55 3.50
N GLY A 40 16.51 -20.72 2.47
CA GLY A 40 16.05 -21.13 1.15
C GLY A 40 14.53 -21.07 0.97
N VAL A 41 13.79 -20.49 1.91
CA VAL A 41 12.33 -20.38 1.88
C VAL A 41 11.92 -19.17 1.05
N TYR A 42 10.92 -19.35 0.18
CA TYR A 42 10.38 -18.26 -0.63
C TYR A 42 9.26 -17.51 0.11
N HIS A 43 9.44 -16.21 0.25
CA HIS A 43 8.50 -15.29 0.86
C HIS A 43 7.90 -14.36 -0.18
N ARG A 44 6.66 -13.96 0.08
CA ARG A 44 6.04 -12.79 -0.55
C ARG A 44 6.41 -11.53 0.22
N GLN A 45 6.23 -10.39 -0.42
CA GLN A 45 6.51 -9.08 0.16
C GLN A 45 5.47 -8.06 -0.27
N ILE A 46 5.25 -7.05 0.56
CA ILE A 46 4.65 -5.79 0.13
C ILE A 46 5.77 -4.78 -0.12
N ILE A 47 5.52 -3.84 -1.02
CA ILE A 47 6.44 -2.74 -1.31
C ILE A 47 5.83 -1.42 -0.86
N ILE A 48 6.55 -0.67 -0.04
CA ILE A 48 6.15 0.67 0.40
C ILE A 48 7.05 1.68 -0.31
N VAL A 49 6.44 2.54 -1.11
CA VAL A 49 7.08 3.69 -1.77
C VAL A 49 7.01 4.88 -0.81
N THR A 50 8.16 5.36 -0.37
CA THR A 50 8.21 6.57 0.46
C THR A 50 8.06 7.84 -0.39
N PRO A 51 7.79 9.00 0.22
CA PRO A 51 7.73 10.28 -0.50
C PRO A 51 9.05 10.65 -1.20
N GLY A 52 10.17 10.22 -0.64
CA GLY A 52 11.51 10.30 -1.24
C GLY A 52 11.80 9.22 -2.29
N ARG A 53 10.79 8.42 -2.68
CA ARG A 53 10.85 7.37 -3.71
C ARG A 53 11.77 6.20 -3.38
N LEU A 54 12.07 5.98 -2.10
CA LEU A 54 12.70 4.76 -1.63
C LEU A 54 11.67 3.62 -1.65
N LEU A 55 12.10 2.44 -2.12
CA LEU A 55 11.29 1.22 -2.05
C LEU A 55 11.68 0.44 -0.79
N ILE A 56 10.78 0.41 0.20
CA ILE A 56 10.91 -0.41 1.41
C ILE A 56 10.20 -1.73 1.18
N LYS A 57 10.94 -2.83 1.32
CA LYS A 57 10.41 -4.19 1.27
C LYS A 57 9.96 -4.61 2.66
N LYS A 58 8.75 -5.16 2.77
CA LYS A 58 8.30 -5.81 3.98
C LYS A 58 7.84 -7.24 3.67
N GLU A 59 8.60 -8.18 4.18
CA GLU A 59 8.33 -9.61 4.04
C GLU A 59 7.02 -10.01 4.72
N CYS A 60 6.30 -10.92 4.08
CA CYS A 60 5.03 -11.46 4.55
C CYS A 60 5.24 -12.81 5.25
N PRO A 61 4.38 -13.17 6.22
CA PRO A 61 4.36 -14.53 6.77
C PRO A 61 4.05 -15.54 5.66
N LEU A 62 4.46 -16.80 5.84
CA LEU A 62 4.10 -17.84 4.88
C LEU A 62 2.58 -18.05 4.91
N ALA A 63 2.00 -18.35 3.74
CA ALA A 63 0.58 -18.67 3.66
C ALA A 63 0.20 -19.87 4.55
N ALA A 64 1.14 -20.81 4.75
CA ALA A 64 0.98 -21.97 5.62
C ALA A 64 0.93 -21.62 7.12
N ASP A 65 1.46 -20.47 7.53
CA ASP A 65 1.48 -20.03 8.92
C ASP A 65 0.20 -19.28 9.32
N LEU A 66 -0.61 -18.87 8.33
CA LEU A 66 -1.88 -18.20 8.57
C LEU A 66 -2.92 -19.19 9.11
N GLN A 67 -3.55 -18.83 10.23
CA GLN A 67 -4.62 -19.62 10.82
C GLN A 67 -5.89 -19.56 9.94
N PRO A 68 -6.70 -20.64 9.89
CA PRO A 68 -7.94 -20.64 9.08
C PRO A 68 -8.88 -19.46 9.39
N ALA A 69 -8.97 -19.04 10.64
CA ALA A 69 -9.76 -17.88 11.06
C ALA A 69 -9.22 -16.55 10.50
N GLN A 70 -7.90 -16.42 10.37
CA GLN A 70 -7.25 -15.25 9.75
C GLN A 70 -7.49 -15.23 8.24
N ILE A 71 -7.37 -16.39 7.58
CA ILE A 71 -7.67 -16.53 6.15
C ILE A 71 -9.14 -16.15 5.89
N ALA A 72 -10.08 -16.70 6.66
CA ALA A 72 -11.49 -16.40 6.52
C ALA A 72 -11.82 -14.91 6.80
N LEU A 73 -11.07 -14.26 7.70
CA LEU A 73 -11.21 -12.82 7.92
C LEU A 73 -10.72 -12.03 6.71
N LEU A 74 -9.53 -12.35 6.17
CA LEU A 74 -8.97 -11.68 4.99
C LEU A 74 -9.87 -11.83 3.77
N GLU A 75 -10.42 -13.03 3.54
CA GLU A 75 -11.29 -13.34 2.40
C GLU A 75 -12.63 -12.58 2.43
N LYS A 76 -13.07 -12.08 3.60
CA LYS A 76 -14.24 -11.18 3.70
C LYS A 76 -13.97 -9.80 3.09
N PHE A 77 -12.72 -9.36 3.07
CA PHE A 77 -12.33 -8.05 2.55
C PHE A 77 -11.89 -8.12 1.09
N VAL A 78 -11.05 -9.11 0.77
CA VAL A 78 -10.51 -9.33 -0.57
C VAL A 78 -10.57 -10.83 -0.88
N PRO A 79 -11.31 -11.25 -1.93
CA PRO A 79 -11.40 -12.66 -2.28
C PRO A 79 -10.04 -13.18 -2.75
N ARG A 80 -9.66 -14.37 -2.29
CA ARG A 80 -8.35 -14.99 -2.62
C ARG A 80 -8.15 -15.26 -4.11
N LYS A 81 -9.24 -15.49 -4.86
CA LYS A 81 -9.20 -15.69 -6.31
C LYS A 81 -10.27 -14.83 -7.00
N PRO A 82 -9.95 -14.16 -8.11
CA PRO A 82 -8.61 -14.08 -8.73
C PRO A 82 -7.61 -13.32 -7.84
N THR A 83 -6.31 -13.56 -8.03
CA THR A 83 -5.27 -12.73 -7.40
C THR A 83 -5.34 -11.32 -7.97
N LEU A 84 -5.24 -10.32 -7.11
CA LEU A 84 -5.42 -8.91 -7.47
C LEU A 84 -4.11 -8.14 -7.36
N GLN A 85 -4.00 -7.09 -8.17
CA GLN A 85 -3.04 -6.01 -8.01
C GLN A 85 -3.65 -4.91 -7.13
N ILE A 86 -3.14 -4.76 -5.92
CA ILE A 86 -3.70 -3.88 -4.89
C ILE A 86 -2.75 -2.70 -4.69
N SER A 87 -3.22 -1.52 -5.10
CA SER A 87 -2.60 -0.24 -4.76
C SER A 87 -3.15 0.25 -3.43
N VAL A 88 -2.31 0.85 -2.60
CA VAL A 88 -2.71 1.38 -1.29
C VAL A 88 -2.23 2.82 -1.13
N ILE A 89 -3.14 3.74 -0.83
CA ILE A 89 -2.79 5.08 -0.35
C ILE A 89 -2.80 5.05 1.16
N ALA A 90 -1.63 5.27 1.78
CA ALA A 90 -1.47 5.33 3.22
C ALA A 90 -0.34 6.30 3.59
N TYR A 91 -0.18 6.57 4.88
CA TYR A 91 0.86 7.47 5.34
C TYR A 91 2.25 6.77 5.35
N THR A 92 3.07 7.07 4.34
CA THR A 92 4.37 6.42 4.09
C THR A 92 5.59 7.26 4.47
N GLU A 93 5.42 8.26 5.33
CA GLU A 93 6.52 9.10 5.84
C GLU A 93 7.62 8.23 6.48
N LEU A 94 8.88 8.43 6.05
CA LEU A 94 9.97 7.50 6.37
C LEU A 94 10.23 7.41 7.87
N GLU A 95 10.23 8.56 8.55
CA GLU A 95 10.48 8.61 10.00
C GLU A 95 9.34 7.95 10.80
N ALA A 96 8.09 8.06 10.34
CA ALA A 96 6.95 7.38 10.95
C ALA A 96 7.04 5.86 10.73
N LEU A 97 7.34 5.42 9.52
CA LEU A 97 7.51 4.00 9.17
C LEU A 97 8.63 3.35 9.98
N LYS A 98 9.77 4.04 10.15
CA LYS A 98 10.91 3.55 10.94
C LYS A 98 10.58 3.46 12.43
N LYS A 99 9.79 4.40 12.95
CA LYS A 99 9.42 4.42 14.37
C LYS A 99 8.39 3.36 14.70
N ASP A 100 7.30 3.29 13.93
CA ASP A 100 6.23 2.31 14.10
C ASP A 100 5.35 2.23 12.84
N MET A 101 5.60 1.22 12.01
CA MET A 101 4.84 0.97 10.78
C MET A 101 3.35 0.71 11.04
N ARG A 102 2.96 0.09 12.16
CA ARG A 102 1.54 -0.17 12.46
C ARG A 102 0.82 1.11 12.86
N ARG A 103 1.51 2.08 13.45
CA ARG A 103 0.91 3.40 13.70
C ARG A 103 0.86 4.25 12.43
N ALA A 104 1.85 4.15 11.56
CA ALA A 104 1.83 4.83 10.26
C ALA A 104 0.70 4.27 9.37
N ILE A 105 0.62 2.94 9.26
CA ILE A 105 -0.34 2.18 8.44
C ILE A 105 -1.09 1.18 9.35
N PRO A 106 -2.21 1.57 9.99
CA PRO A 106 -2.95 0.75 10.96
C PRO A 106 -3.39 -0.64 10.48
N PHE A 107 -3.62 -0.78 9.18
CA PHE A 107 -4.09 -2.01 8.56
C PHE A 107 -2.97 -2.80 7.86
N VAL A 108 -1.70 -2.51 8.14
CA VAL A 108 -0.56 -3.18 7.47
C VAL A 108 -0.57 -4.70 7.63
N ASP A 109 -1.04 -5.23 8.77
CA ASP A 109 -1.13 -6.69 8.96
C ASP A 109 -2.16 -7.33 8.00
N TYR A 110 -3.22 -6.62 7.62
CA TYR A 110 -4.13 -7.08 6.56
C TYR A 110 -3.45 -7.08 5.20
N LEU A 111 -2.64 -6.05 4.89
CA LEU A 111 -1.88 -5.97 3.64
C LEU A 111 -0.89 -7.12 3.49
N LEU A 112 -0.17 -7.43 4.57
CA LEU A 112 0.72 -8.60 4.63
C LEU A 112 -0.07 -9.89 4.42
N GLY A 113 -1.24 -10.02 5.06
CA GLY A 113 -2.14 -11.15 4.86
C GLY A 113 -2.62 -11.31 3.42
N PHE A 114 -3.04 -10.23 2.76
CA PHE A 114 -3.44 -10.27 1.36
C PHE A 114 -2.28 -10.70 0.46
N ALA A 115 -1.09 -10.15 0.67
CA ALA A 115 0.09 -10.58 -0.07
C ALA A 115 0.38 -12.07 0.16
N SER A 116 0.39 -12.55 1.41
CA SER A 116 0.54 -13.98 1.73
C SER A 116 -0.47 -14.87 1.01
N LEU A 117 -1.71 -14.40 0.80
CA LEU A 117 -2.76 -15.16 0.10
C LEU A 117 -2.62 -15.17 -1.43
N GLY A 118 -1.72 -14.36 -2.00
CA GLY A 118 -1.38 -14.37 -3.41
C GLY A 118 -1.53 -13.03 -4.13
N HIS A 119 -2.04 -12.00 -3.45
CA HIS A 119 -2.20 -10.66 -4.03
C HIS A 119 -0.84 -9.97 -4.20
N THR A 120 -0.75 -9.04 -5.15
CA THR A 120 0.39 -8.13 -5.31
C THR A 120 0.02 -6.82 -4.63
N VAL A 121 0.82 -6.34 -3.67
CA VAL A 121 0.46 -5.17 -2.86
C VAL A 121 1.60 -4.16 -2.83
N TRP A 122 1.30 -2.92 -3.23
CA TRP A 122 2.20 -1.79 -3.07
C TRP A 122 1.50 -0.59 -2.42
N VAL A 123 2.26 0.20 -1.66
CA VAL A 123 1.75 1.29 -0.83
C VAL A 123 2.49 2.58 -1.18
N PHE A 124 1.77 3.70 -1.26
CA PHE A 124 2.35 5.03 -1.47
C PHE A 124 1.50 6.12 -0.79
N GLU A 125 1.95 7.37 -0.86
CA GLU A 125 1.38 8.51 -0.13
C GLU A 125 0.16 9.18 -0.79
N GLY A 126 -0.15 8.86 -2.05
CA GLY A 126 -1.28 9.48 -2.75
C GLY A 126 -1.04 10.90 -3.27
N HIS A 127 0.21 11.37 -3.29
CA HIS A 127 0.54 12.71 -3.78
C HIS A 127 0.12 12.89 -5.25
N PRO A 128 -0.43 14.06 -5.67
CA PRO A 128 -0.93 14.26 -7.04
C PRO A 128 0.06 13.86 -8.14
N ALA A 129 1.34 14.20 -7.97
CA ALA A 129 2.41 13.86 -8.92
C ALA A 129 2.74 12.36 -9.03
N ALA A 130 2.27 11.53 -8.10
CA ALA A 130 2.46 10.08 -8.09
C ALA A 130 1.13 9.31 -8.20
N LEU A 131 -0.01 10.00 -8.22
CA LEU A 131 -1.32 9.39 -8.09
C LEU A 131 -1.64 8.49 -9.29
N GLU A 132 -1.38 8.97 -10.51
CA GLU A 132 -1.57 8.19 -11.73
C GLU A 132 -0.69 6.93 -11.74
N GLU A 133 0.63 7.09 -11.60
CA GLU A 133 1.57 5.97 -11.64
C GLU A 133 1.41 5.01 -10.46
N GLY A 134 1.02 5.52 -9.30
CA GLY A 134 0.73 4.75 -8.11
C GLY A 134 -0.50 3.88 -8.26
N CYS A 135 -1.51 4.32 -9.00
CA CYS A 135 -2.74 3.55 -9.22
C CYS A 135 -2.76 2.77 -10.54
N ARG A 136 -1.77 2.99 -11.43
CA ARG A 136 -1.65 2.29 -12.71
C ARG A 136 -1.72 0.78 -12.55
N ASP A 137 -2.55 0.14 -13.38
CA ASP A 137 -2.78 -1.32 -13.47
C ASP A 137 -3.37 -1.98 -12.21
N ALA A 138 -3.77 -1.21 -11.20
CA ALA A 138 -4.42 -1.76 -10.02
C ALA A 138 -5.84 -2.26 -10.34
N ASP A 139 -6.23 -3.35 -9.67
CA ASP A 139 -7.60 -3.88 -9.65
C ASP A 139 -8.42 -3.34 -8.48
N LEU A 140 -7.72 -2.94 -7.41
CA LEU A 140 -8.29 -2.47 -6.17
C LEU A 140 -7.39 -1.38 -5.60
N LEU A 141 -7.99 -0.23 -5.29
CA LEU A 141 -7.37 0.81 -4.50
C LEU A 141 -7.91 0.77 -3.07
N LEU A 142 -7.03 0.61 -2.10
CA LEU A 142 -7.34 0.82 -0.69
C LEU A 142 -6.86 2.21 -0.26
N VAL A 143 -7.75 3.03 0.29
CA VAL A 143 -7.43 4.38 0.77
C VAL A 143 -7.51 4.41 2.28
N ASP A 144 -6.42 4.74 2.95
CA ASP A 144 -6.40 5.06 4.36
C ASP A 144 -7.30 6.29 4.62
N SER A 145 -8.30 6.16 5.49
CA SER A 145 -9.24 7.24 5.79
C SER A 145 -8.59 8.48 6.38
N GLY A 146 -7.39 8.35 6.97
CA GLY A 146 -6.61 9.51 7.43
C GLY A 146 -5.98 10.30 6.29
N MET A 147 -5.76 9.70 5.12
CA MET A 147 -5.23 10.38 3.93
C MET A 147 -6.32 11.04 3.09
N LEU A 148 -7.58 10.64 3.24
CA LEU A 148 -8.70 11.15 2.44
C LEU A 148 -8.83 12.70 2.48
N PRO A 149 -8.76 13.37 3.64
CA PRO A 149 -8.86 14.84 3.69
C PRO A 149 -7.76 15.56 2.90
N GLU A 150 -6.61 14.92 2.73
CA GLU A 150 -5.50 15.46 1.94
C GLU A 150 -5.70 15.23 0.44
N LEU A 151 -6.26 14.07 0.05
CA LEU A 151 -6.63 13.78 -1.33
C LEU A 151 -7.73 14.72 -1.83
N GLU A 152 -8.74 14.98 -0.99
CA GLU A 152 -9.89 15.84 -1.32
C GLU A 152 -9.51 17.31 -1.59
N LYS A 153 -8.29 17.75 -1.23
CA LYS A 153 -7.76 19.07 -1.64
C LYS A 153 -7.54 19.16 -3.15
N ASN A 154 -7.35 18.03 -3.83
CA ASN A 154 -7.34 17.94 -5.28
C ASN A 154 -8.70 17.37 -5.75
N PRO A 155 -9.62 18.18 -6.29
CA PRO A 155 -10.95 17.71 -6.66
C PRO A 155 -10.95 16.60 -7.72
N ASP A 156 -9.88 16.46 -8.50
CA ASP A 156 -9.77 15.50 -9.60
C ASP A 156 -9.07 14.19 -9.19
N TRP A 157 -8.72 14.00 -7.91
CA TRP A 157 -7.96 12.83 -7.45
C TRP A 157 -8.66 11.52 -7.83
N GLN A 158 -9.97 11.44 -7.63
CA GLN A 158 -10.73 10.22 -7.89
C GLN A 158 -10.79 9.93 -9.39
N ALA A 159 -11.06 10.93 -10.22
CA ALA A 159 -11.06 10.78 -11.67
C ALA A 159 -9.68 10.35 -12.20
N THR A 160 -8.59 10.89 -11.63
CA THR A 160 -7.22 10.50 -11.97
C THR A 160 -6.97 9.03 -11.67
N VAL A 161 -7.39 8.56 -10.49
CA VAL A 161 -7.28 7.16 -10.08
C VAL A 161 -8.11 6.26 -11.00
N GLU A 162 -9.38 6.59 -11.23
CA GLU A 162 -10.29 5.77 -12.03
C GLU A 162 -9.81 5.58 -13.47
N GLN A 163 -9.14 6.60 -14.04
CA GLN A 163 -8.53 6.53 -15.37
C GLN A 163 -7.22 5.72 -15.40
N ALA A 164 -6.45 5.71 -14.31
CA ALA A 164 -5.18 5.00 -14.23
C ALA A 164 -5.36 3.49 -13.96
N MET A 165 -6.38 3.15 -13.17
CA MET A 165 -6.63 1.77 -12.75
C MET A 165 -7.10 0.88 -13.90
N ARG A 166 -6.83 -0.43 -13.77
CA ARG A 166 -7.40 -1.44 -14.69
C ARG A 166 -8.87 -1.69 -14.39
N VAL A 167 -9.22 -1.78 -13.11
CA VAL A 167 -10.59 -1.89 -12.61
C VAL A 167 -10.77 -0.84 -11.51
N PRO A 168 -11.70 0.13 -11.65
CA PRO A 168 -11.84 1.23 -10.69
C PRO A 168 -12.62 0.81 -9.43
N GLU A 169 -12.16 -0.22 -8.71
CA GLU A 169 -12.69 -0.57 -7.38
C GLU A 169 -11.91 0.18 -6.29
N ILE A 170 -12.55 1.14 -5.63
CA ILE A 170 -11.95 1.97 -4.58
C ILE A 170 -12.63 1.67 -3.24
N LYS A 171 -11.85 1.36 -2.19
CA LYS A 171 -12.35 1.14 -0.83
C LYS A 171 -11.63 2.03 0.18
N LEU A 172 -12.42 2.68 1.02
CA LEU A 172 -11.93 3.41 2.19
C LEU A 172 -11.68 2.44 3.35
N VAL A 173 -10.53 2.57 4.02
CA VAL A 173 -10.14 1.76 5.17
C VAL A 173 -10.00 2.66 6.40
N SER A 174 -10.80 2.40 7.43
CA SER A 174 -10.75 3.15 8.69
C SER A 174 -9.42 2.93 9.44
N ARG A 175 -8.87 4.00 10.01
CA ARG A 175 -7.69 3.93 10.91
C ARG A 175 -8.02 3.39 12.29
N SER A 176 -9.24 3.62 12.75
CA SER A 176 -9.81 3.02 13.95
C SER A 176 -10.26 1.61 13.57
N GLY A 177 -9.52 0.60 14.00
CA GLY A 177 -9.91 -0.80 13.76
C GLY A 177 -11.35 -1.04 14.24
N ASN A 178 -12.16 -1.60 13.33
CA ASN A 178 -13.61 -1.84 13.33
C ASN A 178 -14.45 -0.77 12.62
#